data_AF-A0A0W0Z5Y7-F1
#
_entry.id   AF-A0A0W0Z5Y7-F1
#
_cell.length_a   1.000
_cell.length_b   1.000
_cell.length_c   1.000
_cell.angle_alpha   90.00
_cell.angle_beta   90.00
_cell.angle_gamma   90.00
#
_symmetry.space_group_name_H-M   'P 1'
#
loop_
_entity.id
_entity.type
_entity.pdbx_description
1 polymer ?
#
loop_
_entity_poly.entity_id
_entity_poly.type
_entity_poly.pdbx_seq_one_letter_code
_entity_poly.pdbx_strand_id
1 'polypeptide(L)'
;MATFEKGSGSKKHIVLTSHPASYTTAPLNIKWAAKDPVARGPVIASLTNIKNRNAVGTHSGAYSVYRALAVAAGILDPEHKPDLTDTTPPVSIGPHWQWSEPDKIVSMDPWGHLVADVFAEEIAAGYDIRPTIAITQAHINMPELRTAMQKGRLKADGRILLENGDVVVTKAAIEPVWFLPGIADRFHVKEAELRRTLFEQTGGMFPELVTRSDLDVFLPPIGGLTAYLFGDVACIHDPEKELSCRIHDECNGSDVFGSDICTCRPYLAHGVELCIESAQRGGAGLIIYNRKEGRALGEVTKFLVYNARKRQRGGDTAAKYFERTECVAGVQDMRFQELMSDVLHWLGINKIHRFVSMSNMKYDAILKSGVEIVERVKIPDELIPKDAHVEMDAKRAAGYYSPDRIIDINELAIPKGRALDE
;
A
#
# COMPACT_ATOMS: atom_id res chain seq x y z
N MET A 1 15.95 4.17 38.04
CA MET A 1 17.13 4.38 37.18
C MET A 1 17.90 3.07 37.10
N ALA A 2 17.61 2.24 36.09
CA ALA A 2 18.42 1.07 35.81
C ALA A 2 19.51 1.50 34.83
N THR A 3 20.76 1.44 35.27
CA THR A 3 21.94 1.63 34.44
C THR A 3 22.07 0.42 33.52
N PHE A 4 21.67 0.55 32.26
CA PHE A 4 22.02 -0.41 31.23
C PHE A 4 23.52 -0.25 30.94
N GLU A 5 24.31 -1.27 31.28
CA GLU A 5 25.69 -1.38 30.81
C GLU A 5 25.69 -1.42 29.27
N LYS A 6 26.35 -0.44 28.65
CA LYS A 6 26.57 -0.43 27.20
C LYS A 6 27.44 -1.63 26.82
N GLY A 7 26.82 -2.68 26.30
CA GLY A 7 27.53 -3.78 25.63
C GLY A 7 28.45 -3.23 24.55
N SER A 8 29.74 -3.58 24.63
CA SER A 8 30.83 -3.05 23.80
C SER A 8 30.88 -3.64 22.39
N GLY A 9 29.73 -3.77 21.71
CA GLY A 9 29.59 -4.44 20.41
C GLY A 9 29.64 -3.53 19.18
N SER A 10 30.01 -2.26 19.31
CA SER A 10 30.08 -1.35 18.16
C SER A 10 31.22 -1.77 17.23
N LYS A 11 30.88 -2.22 16.00
CA LYS A 11 31.86 -2.41 14.92
C LYS A 11 32.56 -1.05 14.70
N LYS A 12 33.83 -0.95 15.09
CA LYS A 12 34.65 0.28 15.00
C LYS A 12 34.86 0.80 13.57
N HIS A 13 34.47 0.04 12.55
CA HIS A 13 34.69 0.35 11.14
C HIS A 13 33.35 0.36 10.39
N ILE A 14 33.04 1.48 9.72
CA ILE A 14 31.91 1.59 8.81
C ILE A 14 32.29 0.92 7.49
N VAL A 15 31.61 -0.18 7.16
CA VAL A 15 31.76 -0.82 5.85
C VAL A 15 30.76 -0.19 4.91
N LEU A 16 31.24 0.53 3.90
CA LEU A 16 30.38 1.09 2.87
C LEU A 16 29.86 -0.04 1.97
N THR A 17 28.55 -0.09 1.79
CA THR A 17 27.86 -1.02 0.89
C THR A 17 27.87 -0.53 -0.57
N SER A 18 28.35 0.71 -0.79
CA SER A 18 28.34 1.46 -2.03
C SER A 18 29.32 1.00 -3.09
N HIS A 19 30.16 0.01 -2.86
CA HIS A 19 31.02 -0.53 -3.91
C HIS A 19 30.95 -2.05 -3.87
N PRO A 20 31.02 -2.72 -5.03
CA PRO A 20 31.21 -4.17 -5.04
C PRO A 20 32.48 -4.45 -4.24
N ALA A 21 32.38 -5.26 -3.19
CA ALA A 21 33.60 -5.81 -2.61
C ALA A 21 34.28 -6.58 -3.74
N SER A 22 35.59 -6.41 -3.91
CA SER A 22 36.34 -6.85 -5.09
C SER A 22 36.29 -8.36 -5.38
N TYR A 23 35.56 -9.16 -4.57
CA TYR A 23 35.44 -10.62 -4.65
C TYR A 23 34.13 -11.22 -4.08
N THR A 24 32.96 -10.58 -4.15
CA THR A 24 31.72 -11.25 -3.69
C THR A 24 30.51 -10.96 -4.57
N THR A 25 30.19 -11.88 -5.48
CA THR A 25 28.79 -12.14 -5.88
C THR A 25 28.02 -12.49 -4.61
N ALA A 26 26.82 -11.94 -4.41
CA ALA A 26 25.97 -12.38 -3.30
C ALA A 26 25.78 -13.90 -3.41
N PRO A 27 25.88 -14.66 -2.30
CA PRO A 27 25.84 -16.12 -2.36
C PRO A 27 24.49 -16.65 -2.87
N LEU A 28 23.41 -15.87 -2.69
CA LEU A 28 22.05 -16.21 -3.09
C LEU A 28 21.51 -15.13 -4.04
N ASN A 29 21.63 -15.35 -5.35
CA ASN A 29 21.08 -14.45 -6.37
C ASN A 29 19.56 -14.58 -6.46
N ILE A 30 18.87 -13.47 -6.75
CA ILE A 30 17.41 -13.45 -6.91
C ILE A 30 17.05 -13.68 -8.38
N LYS A 31 16.26 -14.73 -8.65
CA LYS A 31 15.61 -14.95 -9.96
C LYS A 31 14.15 -14.56 -9.85
N TRP A 32 13.86 -13.27 -10.03
CA TRP A 32 12.59 -12.64 -9.63
C TRP A 32 11.33 -13.44 -10.01
N ALA A 33 11.23 -13.88 -11.26
CA ALA A 33 10.07 -14.58 -11.81
C ALA A 33 10.12 -16.12 -11.69
N ALA A 34 11.04 -16.69 -10.90
CA ALA A 34 11.09 -18.14 -10.75
C ALA A 34 9.86 -18.66 -9.97
N LYS A 35 9.25 -19.73 -10.50
CA LYS A 35 8.03 -20.35 -9.96
C LYS A 35 8.25 -21.11 -8.65
N ASP A 36 9.45 -21.62 -8.42
CA ASP A 36 9.83 -22.29 -7.18
C ASP A 36 10.52 -21.27 -6.26
N PRO A 37 10.10 -21.14 -4.99
CA PRO A 37 10.64 -20.11 -4.10
C PRO A 37 12.11 -20.33 -3.78
N VAL A 38 12.58 -21.58 -3.67
CA VAL A 38 14.01 -21.89 -3.44
C VAL A 38 14.84 -21.46 -4.64
N ALA A 39 14.38 -21.76 -5.86
CA ALA A 39 15.01 -21.31 -7.09
C ALA A 39 14.94 -19.79 -7.31
N ARG A 40 13.87 -19.13 -6.82
CA ARG A 40 13.72 -17.67 -6.79
C ARG A 40 14.75 -17.03 -5.88
N GLY A 41 15.02 -17.64 -4.73
CA GLY A 41 15.92 -17.15 -3.69
C GLY A 41 15.27 -16.14 -2.73
N PRO A 42 15.82 -15.97 -1.52
CA PRO A 42 15.27 -15.04 -0.54
C PRO A 42 15.70 -13.59 -0.84
N VAL A 43 14.92 -12.63 -0.35
CA VAL A 43 15.36 -11.23 -0.27
C VAL A 43 16.15 -11.04 1.03
N ILE A 44 17.40 -10.59 0.91
CA ILE A 44 18.33 -10.38 2.04
C ILE A 44 18.85 -8.94 1.97
N ALA A 45 18.25 -8.08 2.80
CA ALA A 45 18.66 -6.70 3.01
C ALA A 45 19.38 -6.53 4.36
N SER A 46 20.28 -7.47 4.68
CA SER A 46 20.96 -7.59 5.97
C SER A 46 21.81 -6.37 6.33
N LEU A 47 21.81 -6.01 7.61
CA LEU A 47 22.68 -4.97 8.19
C LEU A 47 23.88 -5.53 8.96
N THR A 48 23.86 -6.83 9.27
CA THR A 48 24.84 -7.50 10.13
C THR A 48 25.96 -8.15 9.31
N ASN A 49 25.59 -8.87 8.24
CA ASN A 49 26.51 -9.49 7.30
C ASN A 49 26.28 -8.96 5.87
N ILE A 50 27.03 -7.92 5.52
CA ILE A 50 26.94 -7.23 4.22
C ILE A 50 27.25 -8.17 3.04
N LYS A 51 28.07 -9.21 3.23
CA LYS A 51 28.44 -10.15 2.16
C LYS A 51 27.25 -10.98 1.66
N ASN A 52 26.22 -11.14 2.50
CA ASN A 52 25.04 -11.92 2.16
C ASN A 52 23.94 -11.07 1.51
N ARG A 53 24.11 -9.74 1.40
CA ARG A 53 23.10 -8.85 0.84
C ARG A 53 22.92 -9.09 -0.66
N ASN A 54 21.66 -9.19 -1.07
CA ASN A 54 21.25 -9.27 -2.47
C ASN A 54 20.16 -8.24 -2.83
N ALA A 55 19.90 -7.27 -1.94
CA ALA A 55 18.97 -6.17 -2.17
C ALA A 55 19.50 -4.83 -1.64
N VAL A 56 19.06 -3.75 -2.27
CA VAL A 56 19.27 -2.36 -1.84
C VAL A 56 18.29 -2.01 -0.72
N GLY A 57 18.71 -1.17 0.22
CA GLY A 57 17.88 -0.80 1.38
C GLY A 57 17.96 -1.78 2.54
N THR A 58 16.92 -1.83 3.36
CA THR A 58 16.85 -2.64 4.58
C THR A 58 15.45 -3.23 4.75
N HIS A 59 15.35 -4.40 5.39
CA HIS A 59 14.04 -4.92 5.83
C HIS A 59 13.31 -3.90 6.71
N SER A 60 11.98 -3.89 6.65
CA SER A 60 11.15 -2.90 7.33
C SER A 60 11.52 -1.47 6.99
N GLY A 61 11.69 -1.20 5.70
CA GLY A 61 12.20 0.07 5.15
C GLY A 61 11.54 1.31 5.78
N ALA A 62 10.21 1.36 5.85
CA ALA A 62 9.45 2.48 6.45
C ALA A 62 9.80 2.74 7.93
N TYR A 63 10.29 1.72 8.63
CA TYR A 63 10.66 1.75 10.05
C TYR A 63 12.18 1.68 10.27
N SER A 64 12.97 1.64 9.21
CA SER A 64 14.43 1.48 9.27
C SER A 64 15.11 2.58 10.09
N VAL A 65 14.66 3.83 9.97
CA VAL A 65 15.17 4.97 10.74
C VAL A 65 14.83 4.83 12.22
N TYR A 66 13.62 4.39 12.56
CA TYR A 66 13.25 4.11 13.95
C TYR A 66 14.07 2.96 14.54
N ARG A 67 14.32 1.90 13.75
CA ARG A 67 15.24 0.82 14.14
C ARG A 67 16.64 1.37 14.42
N ALA A 68 17.16 2.23 13.54
CA ALA A 68 18.47 2.85 13.73
C ALA A 68 18.53 3.70 15.01
N LEU A 69 17.48 4.45 15.32
CA LEU A 69 17.34 5.19 16.58
C LEU A 69 17.30 4.26 17.79
N ALA A 70 16.56 3.14 17.72
CA ALA A 70 16.50 2.15 18.80
C ALA A 70 17.88 1.51 19.06
N VAL A 71 18.65 1.22 18.01
CA VAL A 71 20.04 0.75 18.13
C VAL A 71 20.94 1.82 18.75
N ALA A 72 20.86 3.06 18.28
CA ALA A 72 21.66 4.17 18.81
C ALA A 72 21.35 4.46 20.29
N ALA A 73 20.08 4.30 20.68
CA ALA A 73 19.61 4.43 22.06
C ALA A 73 19.95 3.22 22.94
N GLY A 74 20.49 2.13 22.38
CA GLY A 74 20.79 0.89 23.10
C GLY A 74 19.55 0.07 23.48
N ILE A 75 18.39 0.35 22.87
CA ILE A 75 17.13 -0.37 23.08
C ILE A 75 17.11 -1.69 22.29
N LEU A 76 17.72 -1.69 21.10
CA LEU A 76 17.79 -2.86 20.22
C LEU A 76 19.26 -3.23 19.97
N ASP A 77 19.61 -4.50 20.16
CA ASP A 77 20.90 -5.02 19.71
C ASP A 77 20.97 -4.98 18.17
N PRO A 78 21.98 -4.31 17.57
CA PRO A 78 22.13 -4.28 16.11
C PRO A 78 22.23 -5.66 15.47
N GLU A 79 22.73 -6.67 16.19
CA GLU A 79 22.90 -8.05 15.75
C GLU A 79 21.72 -8.96 16.17
N HIS A 80 20.64 -8.38 16.72
CA HIS A 80 19.43 -9.12 17.06
C HIS A 80 18.87 -9.87 15.85
N LYS A 81 18.73 -11.19 16.02
CA LYS A 81 18.04 -12.08 15.10
C LYS A 81 16.59 -12.24 15.58
N PRO A 82 15.60 -11.91 14.72
CA PRO A 82 14.21 -12.13 15.09
C PRO A 82 13.94 -13.63 15.28
N ASP A 83 13.15 -13.96 16.30
CA ASP A 83 12.55 -15.29 16.42
C ASP A 83 11.31 -15.33 15.53
N LEU A 84 11.30 -16.24 14.56
CA LEU A 84 10.21 -16.44 13.61
C LEU A 84 9.40 -17.71 13.90
N THR A 85 9.66 -18.37 15.02
CA THR A 85 8.89 -19.52 15.49
C THR A 85 7.41 -19.12 15.66
N ASP A 86 6.49 -19.98 15.21
CA ASP A 86 5.04 -19.77 15.29
C ASP A 86 4.53 -18.48 14.62
N THR A 87 5.25 -17.99 13.59
CA THR A 87 4.83 -16.81 12.79
C THR A 87 4.17 -17.15 11.45
N THR A 88 3.99 -18.45 11.15
CA THR A 88 3.38 -18.92 9.90
C THR A 88 1.95 -18.36 9.73
N PRO A 89 1.58 -17.92 8.51
CA PRO A 89 0.22 -17.48 8.19
C PRO A 89 -0.88 -18.47 8.62
N PRO A 90 -2.00 -18.00 9.19
CA PRO A 90 -3.13 -18.86 9.56
C PRO A 90 -3.96 -19.34 8.35
N VAL A 91 -3.69 -18.79 7.17
CA VAL A 91 -4.34 -19.18 5.91
C VAL A 91 -3.29 -19.25 4.80
N SER A 92 -3.48 -20.19 3.87
CA SER A 92 -2.65 -20.31 2.68
C SER A 92 -3.12 -19.35 1.60
N ILE A 93 -2.18 -18.62 0.99
CA ILE A 93 -2.40 -17.79 -0.19
C ILE A 93 -1.40 -18.24 -1.25
N GLY A 94 -1.90 -18.49 -2.47
CA GLY A 94 -1.12 -18.95 -3.61
C GLY A 94 -0.44 -20.32 -3.44
N PRO A 95 0.57 -20.62 -4.26
CA PRO A 95 1.09 -19.77 -5.33
C PRO A 95 0.09 -19.61 -6.48
N HIS A 96 0.03 -18.41 -7.05
CA HIS A 96 -0.75 -18.13 -8.26
C HIS A 96 0.18 -18.00 -9.46
N TRP A 97 -0.33 -18.26 -10.68
CA TRP A 97 0.50 -18.23 -11.89
C TRP A 97 1.15 -16.85 -12.12
N GLN A 98 0.47 -15.78 -11.70
CA GLN A 98 0.97 -14.41 -11.80
C GLN A 98 2.29 -14.18 -11.03
N TRP A 99 2.61 -15.00 -10.02
CA TRP A 99 3.83 -14.84 -9.23
C TRP A 99 5.10 -15.17 -10.02
N SER A 100 4.97 -15.97 -11.07
CA SER A 100 6.08 -16.35 -11.96
C SER A 100 6.08 -15.58 -13.28
N GLU A 101 5.17 -14.62 -13.46
CA GLU A 101 5.14 -13.75 -14.64
C GLU A 101 5.92 -12.46 -14.35
N PRO A 102 7.02 -12.17 -15.07
CA PRO A 102 7.94 -11.08 -14.73
C PRO A 102 7.32 -9.69 -14.62
N ASP A 103 6.23 -9.43 -15.34
CA ASP A 103 5.59 -8.12 -15.44
C ASP A 103 4.38 -7.95 -14.51
N LYS A 104 3.91 -9.02 -13.83
CA LYS A 104 2.69 -8.97 -13.01
C LYS A 104 2.91 -8.42 -11.62
N ILE A 105 4.01 -8.78 -10.96
CA ILE A 105 4.32 -8.34 -9.60
C ILE A 105 5.76 -7.80 -9.59
N VAL A 106 5.92 -6.50 -9.35
CA VAL A 106 7.22 -5.82 -9.40
C VAL A 106 7.47 -4.91 -8.19
N SER A 107 6.47 -4.71 -7.33
CA SER A 107 6.52 -3.78 -6.19
C SER A 107 6.28 -4.43 -4.83
N MET A 108 6.11 -5.75 -4.79
CA MET A 108 6.09 -6.57 -3.57
C MET A 108 6.76 -7.93 -3.79
N ASP A 109 7.14 -8.61 -2.71
CA ASP A 109 7.67 -9.98 -2.78
C ASP A 109 6.53 -11.00 -2.74
N PRO A 110 6.23 -11.73 -3.84
CA PRO A 110 5.12 -12.68 -3.86
C PRO A 110 5.29 -13.85 -2.88
N TRP A 111 6.54 -14.17 -2.49
CA TRP A 111 6.88 -15.25 -1.56
C TRP A 111 7.07 -14.75 -0.12
N GLY A 112 6.87 -13.45 0.13
CA GLY A 112 7.26 -12.77 1.36
C GLY A 112 6.67 -13.32 2.65
N HIS A 113 5.52 -13.99 2.60
CA HIS A 113 4.86 -14.63 3.76
C HIS A 113 5.33 -16.06 4.03
N LEU A 114 6.10 -16.66 3.12
CA LEU A 114 6.54 -18.06 3.20
C LEU A 114 8.02 -18.20 3.53
N VAL A 115 8.77 -17.10 3.58
CA VAL A 115 10.23 -17.16 3.68
C VAL A 115 10.76 -17.80 4.96
N ALA A 116 10.00 -17.71 6.06
CA ALA A 116 10.38 -18.33 7.33
C ALA A 116 10.37 -19.86 7.25
N ASP A 117 9.39 -20.43 6.52
CA ASP A 117 9.26 -21.87 6.34
C ASP A 117 10.18 -22.37 5.22
N VAL A 118 10.20 -21.67 4.08
CA VAL A 118 10.96 -22.09 2.90
C VAL A 118 12.48 -22.03 3.13
N PHE A 119 12.96 -21.03 3.88
CA PHE A 119 14.39 -20.81 4.12
C PHE A 119 14.79 -21.04 5.57
N ALA A 120 14.09 -21.96 6.26
CA ALA A 120 14.36 -22.26 7.66
C ALA A 120 15.81 -22.71 7.91
N GLU A 121 16.39 -23.49 6.98
CA GLU A 121 17.78 -23.95 7.07
C GLU A 121 18.78 -22.80 6.94
N GLU A 122 18.59 -21.89 5.99
CA GLU A 122 19.43 -20.71 5.81
C GLU A 122 19.31 -19.75 7.00
N ILE A 123 18.10 -19.55 7.52
CA ILE A 123 17.87 -18.75 8.74
C ILE A 123 18.63 -19.37 9.92
N ALA A 124 18.55 -20.69 10.11
CA ALA A 124 19.29 -21.41 11.14
C ALA A 124 20.81 -21.31 10.94
N ALA A 125 21.28 -21.29 9.68
CA ALA A 125 22.68 -21.05 9.31
C ALA A 125 23.12 -19.59 9.52
N GLY A 126 22.20 -18.69 9.88
CA GLY A 126 22.49 -17.30 10.25
C GLY A 126 22.31 -16.28 9.12
N TYR A 127 21.64 -16.63 8.02
CA TYR A 127 21.20 -15.66 7.03
C TYR A 127 20.07 -14.79 7.60
N ASP A 128 20.15 -13.49 7.37
CA ASP A 128 19.16 -12.51 7.82
C ASP A 128 18.02 -12.39 6.80
N ILE A 129 17.23 -13.45 6.70
CA ILE A 129 16.04 -13.55 5.85
C ILE A 129 14.83 -13.24 6.72
N ARG A 130 13.97 -12.31 6.27
CA ARG A 130 12.81 -11.85 7.05
C ARG A 130 11.56 -11.79 6.18
N PRO A 131 10.38 -12.13 6.73
CA PRO A 131 9.12 -11.93 6.04
C PRO A 131 8.90 -10.46 5.67
N THR A 132 8.41 -10.24 4.46
CA THR A 132 7.94 -8.93 3.97
C THR A 132 6.42 -8.88 3.88
N ILE A 133 5.76 -10.01 4.12
CA ILE A 133 4.31 -10.13 4.23
C ILE A 133 4.01 -10.92 5.51
N ALA A 134 3.05 -10.44 6.30
CA ALA A 134 2.53 -11.15 7.45
C ALA A 134 1.00 -11.20 7.39
N ILE A 135 0.42 -12.37 7.64
CA ILE A 135 -1.02 -12.62 7.53
C ILE A 135 -1.53 -13.04 8.91
N THR A 136 -2.67 -12.51 9.32
CA THR A 136 -3.33 -12.90 10.56
C THR A 136 -4.85 -12.76 10.46
N GLN A 137 -5.58 -13.33 11.40
CA GLN A 137 -7.03 -13.13 11.52
C GLN A 137 -7.32 -12.07 12.58
N ALA A 138 -8.36 -11.27 12.37
CA ALA A 138 -8.75 -10.22 13.29
C ALA A 138 -10.25 -9.94 13.19
N HIS A 139 -10.76 -9.20 14.17
CA HIS A 139 -12.02 -8.49 14.04
C HIS A 139 -11.76 -7.01 13.80
N ILE A 140 -12.53 -6.39 12.91
CA ILE A 140 -12.59 -4.93 12.78
C ILE A 140 -13.96 -4.43 13.24
N ASN A 141 -13.99 -3.26 13.86
CA ASN A 141 -15.23 -2.59 14.25
C ASN A 141 -15.17 -1.14 13.81
N MET A 142 -16.22 -0.67 13.14
CA MET A 142 -16.36 0.73 12.73
C MET A 142 -17.74 1.24 13.19
N PRO A 143 -17.84 2.49 13.72
CA PRO A 143 -19.12 3.09 14.10
C PRO A 143 -20.18 3.06 12.98
N GLU A 144 -19.75 3.18 11.74
CA GLU A 144 -20.57 3.15 10.54
C GLU A 144 -21.30 1.82 10.36
N LEU A 145 -20.69 0.69 10.76
CA LEU A 145 -21.29 -0.64 10.65
C LEU A 145 -22.47 -0.79 11.60
N ARG A 146 -22.34 -0.31 12.85
CA ARG A 146 -23.48 -0.29 13.79
C ARG A 146 -24.61 0.58 13.26
N THR A 147 -24.28 1.73 12.69
CA THR A 147 -25.26 2.62 12.06
C THR A 147 -25.93 1.94 10.86
N ALA A 148 -25.18 1.20 10.04
CA ALA A 148 -25.71 0.42 8.93
C ALA A 148 -26.67 -0.67 9.39
N MET A 149 -26.33 -1.38 10.47
CA MET A 149 -27.18 -2.40 11.08
C MET A 149 -28.48 -1.80 11.65
N GLN A 150 -28.39 -0.69 12.39
CA GLN A 150 -29.56 0.01 12.93
C GLN A 150 -30.51 0.50 11.82
N LYS A 151 -29.95 0.93 10.68
CA LYS A 151 -30.71 1.34 9.49
C LYS A 151 -31.18 0.15 8.63
N GLY A 152 -30.89 -1.09 9.02
CA GLY A 152 -31.27 -2.30 8.28
C GLY A 152 -30.52 -2.54 6.98
N ARG A 153 -29.44 -1.79 6.72
CA ARG A 153 -28.59 -1.93 5.52
C ARG A 153 -27.67 -3.13 5.62
N LEU A 154 -27.21 -3.46 6.83
CA LEU A 154 -26.46 -4.69 7.12
C LEU A 154 -27.24 -5.55 8.12
N LYS A 155 -27.12 -6.88 7.98
CA LYS A 155 -27.67 -7.85 8.92
C LYS A 155 -26.56 -8.77 9.39
N ALA A 156 -26.48 -8.99 10.70
CA ALA A 156 -25.53 -9.93 11.26
C ALA A 156 -25.87 -11.36 10.81
N ASP A 157 -24.83 -12.14 10.48
CA ASP A 157 -24.93 -13.56 10.12
C ASP A 157 -24.21 -14.46 11.15
N GLY A 158 -23.58 -13.86 12.17
CA GLY A 158 -22.84 -14.55 13.21
C GLY A 158 -21.52 -15.18 12.74
N ARG A 159 -21.09 -14.92 11.49
CA ARG A 159 -19.87 -15.49 10.90
C ARG A 159 -18.98 -14.41 10.30
N ILE A 160 -19.51 -13.60 9.39
CA ILE A 160 -18.81 -12.46 8.78
C ILE A 160 -19.06 -11.21 9.61
N LEU A 161 -20.32 -10.92 9.92
CA LEU A 161 -20.75 -9.78 10.74
C LEU A 161 -21.42 -10.30 12.00
N LEU A 162 -20.83 -9.94 13.15
CA LEU A 162 -21.32 -10.32 14.47
C LEU A 162 -22.37 -9.32 14.96
N GLU A 163 -23.20 -9.74 15.93
CA GLU A 163 -24.29 -8.91 16.47
C GLU A 163 -23.82 -7.59 17.11
N ASN A 164 -22.58 -7.55 17.61
CA ASN A 164 -21.96 -6.36 18.21
C ASN A 164 -21.39 -5.37 17.15
N GLY A 165 -21.47 -5.71 15.87
CA GLY A 165 -20.94 -4.95 14.74
C GLY A 165 -19.48 -5.25 14.41
N ASP A 166 -18.86 -6.24 15.07
CA ASP A 166 -17.53 -6.73 14.68
C ASP A 166 -17.62 -7.50 13.37
N VAL A 167 -16.60 -7.36 12.54
CA VAL A 167 -16.47 -8.07 11.27
C VAL A 167 -15.23 -8.94 11.31
N VAL A 168 -15.41 -10.23 11.03
CA VAL A 168 -14.32 -11.20 10.96
C VAL A 168 -13.59 -11.04 9.64
N VAL A 169 -12.28 -10.81 9.71
CA VAL A 169 -11.43 -10.59 8.55
C VAL A 169 -10.13 -11.36 8.65
N THR A 170 -9.60 -11.77 7.50
CA THR A 170 -8.17 -12.03 7.37
C THR A 170 -7.49 -10.74 6.96
N LYS A 171 -6.36 -10.38 7.57
CA LYS A 171 -5.57 -9.21 7.18
C LYS A 171 -4.15 -9.60 6.80
N ALA A 172 -3.62 -8.97 5.76
CA ALA A 172 -2.24 -9.12 5.32
C ALA A 172 -1.54 -7.76 5.35
N ALA A 173 -0.46 -7.63 6.12
CA ALA A 173 0.44 -6.48 6.06
C ALA A 173 1.54 -6.78 5.04
N ILE A 174 1.77 -5.87 4.10
CA ILE A 174 2.69 -6.07 2.97
C ILE A 174 3.67 -4.89 2.90
N GLU A 175 4.96 -5.19 3.03
CA GLU A 175 6.06 -4.25 2.81
C GLU A 175 6.39 -4.11 1.31
N PRO A 176 6.79 -2.92 0.86
CA PRO A 176 7.19 -2.72 -0.52
C PRO A 176 8.55 -3.40 -0.79
N VAL A 177 8.60 -4.20 -1.86
CA VAL A 177 9.82 -4.84 -2.36
C VAL A 177 9.84 -4.68 -3.87
N TRP A 178 10.71 -3.80 -4.36
CA TRP A 178 10.72 -3.38 -5.74
C TRP A 178 11.74 -4.18 -6.54
N PHE A 179 11.30 -4.77 -7.65
CA PHE A 179 12.16 -5.27 -8.71
C PHE A 179 12.41 -4.13 -9.70
N LEU A 180 13.59 -3.53 -9.62
CA LEU A 180 13.95 -2.29 -10.31
C LEU A 180 13.79 -2.36 -11.84
N PRO A 181 14.17 -3.45 -12.54
CA PRO A 181 13.89 -3.58 -13.97
C PRO A 181 12.39 -3.50 -14.27
N GLY A 182 11.56 -4.23 -13.51
CA GLY A 182 10.11 -4.23 -13.68
C GLY A 182 9.45 -2.89 -13.35
N ILE A 183 9.94 -2.16 -12.34
CA ILE A 183 9.48 -0.79 -12.03
C ILE A 183 9.82 0.16 -13.19
N ALA A 184 11.04 0.08 -13.74
CA ALA A 184 11.48 0.92 -14.84
C ALA A 184 10.61 0.70 -16.09
N ASP A 185 10.38 -0.57 -16.46
CA ASP A 185 9.52 -0.94 -17.58
C ASP A 185 8.09 -0.40 -17.41
N ARG A 186 7.55 -0.54 -16.20
CA ARG A 186 6.18 -0.09 -15.88
C ARG A 186 6.01 1.42 -15.93
N PHE A 187 7.06 2.17 -15.60
CA PHE A 187 7.07 3.63 -15.73
C PHE A 187 7.58 4.12 -17.09
N HIS A 188 7.91 3.21 -18.00
CA HIS A 188 8.41 3.52 -19.34
C HIS A 188 9.67 4.41 -19.32
N VAL A 189 10.56 4.16 -18.36
CA VAL A 189 11.85 4.85 -18.21
C VAL A 189 12.99 3.83 -18.28
N LYS A 190 14.20 4.31 -18.60
CA LYS A 190 15.38 3.44 -18.52
C LYS A 190 15.70 3.13 -17.06
N GLU A 191 16.06 1.88 -16.76
CA GLU A 191 16.41 1.47 -15.39
C GLU A 191 17.55 2.32 -14.79
N ALA A 192 18.57 2.63 -15.58
CA ALA A 192 19.67 3.49 -15.14
C ALA A 192 19.22 4.92 -14.79
N GLU A 193 18.23 5.45 -15.52
CA GLU A 193 17.62 6.74 -15.25
C GLU A 193 16.79 6.69 -13.96
N LEU A 194 15.92 5.67 -13.81
CA LEU A 194 15.15 5.44 -12.59
C LEU A 194 16.05 5.40 -11.35
N ARG A 195 17.08 4.54 -11.38
CA ARG A 195 18.02 4.37 -10.27
C ARG A 195 18.73 5.67 -9.91
N ARG A 196 19.22 6.40 -10.91
CA ARG A 196 19.88 7.70 -10.72
C ARG A 196 18.93 8.73 -10.12
N THR A 197 17.72 8.85 -10.64
CA THR A 197 16.70 9.77 -10.13
C THR A 197 16.33 9.42 -8.70
N LEU A 198 16.13 8.14 -8.37
CA LEU A 198 15.87 7.71 -6.99
C LEU A 198 17.01 8.12 -6.05
N PHE A 199 18.27 7.91 -6.43
CA PHE A 199 19.42 8.34 -5.64
C PHE A 199 19.48 9.86 -5.45
N GLU A 200 19.37 10.63 -6.54
CA GLU A 200 19.47 12.09 -6.50
C GLU A 200 18.30 12.73 -5.72
N GLN A 201 17.06 12.27 -5.95
CA GLN A 201 15.86 12.82 -5.31
C GLN A 201 15.64 12.35 -3.87
N THR A 202 16.40 11.36 -3.41
CA THR A 202 16.45 10.97 -1.99
C THR A 202 17.64 11.60 -1.25
N GLY A 203 18.31 12.59 -1.84
CA GLY A 203 19.43 13.27 -1.21
C GLY A 203 20.69 12.40 -1.09
N GLY A 204 20.86 11.45 -2.00
CA GLY A 204 21.98 10.52 -2.02
C GLY A 204 21.82 9.31 -1.08
N MET A 205 20.60 9.01 -0.64
CA MET A 205 20.33 7.75 0.07
C MET A 205 20.54 6.55 -0.87
N PHE A 206 21.05 5.47 -0.30
CA PHE A 206 21.31 4.20 -1.02
C PHE A 206 22.24 4.35 -2.24
N PRO A 207 23.53 4.67 -2.04
CA PRO A 207 24.50 4.75 -3.14
C PRO A 207 24.53 3.51 -4.05
N GLU A 208 24.16 2.34 -3.52
CA GLU A 208 24.03 1.08 -4.27
C GLU A 208 23.11 1.19 -5.49
N LEU A 209 22.12 2.10 -5.48
CA LEU A 209 21.29 2.36 -6.65
C LEU A 209 22.14 2.72 -7.88
N VAL A 210 23.25 3.43 -7.68
CA VAL A 210 24.14 3.89 -8.77
C VAL A 210 25.35 2.98 -8.93
N THR A 211 25.83 2.38 -7.85
CA THR A 211 27.14 1.70 -7.82
C THR A 211 27.06 0.17 -7.82
N ARG A 212 25.89 -0.41 -7.60
CA ARG A 212 25.66 -1.86 -7.52
C ARG A 212 24.57 -2.28 -8.50
N SER A 213 24.92 -2.27 -9.79
CA SER A 213 24.05 -2.76 -10.86
C SER A 213 23.78 -4.26 -10.80
N ASP A 214 24.47 -4.99 -9.93
CA ASP A 214 24.22 -6.40 -9.63
C ASP A 214 23.04 -6.63 -8.66
N LEU A 215 22.48 -5.56 -8.07
CA LEU A 215 21.34 -5.62 -7.17
C LEU A 215 20.08 -5.10 -7.88
N ASP A 216 19.18 -6.01 -8.24
CA ASP A 216 17.93 -5.70 -8.93
C ASP A 216 16.74 -5.43 -8.00
N VAL A 217 16.89 -5.77 -6.71
CA VAL A 217 15.83 -5.61 -5.72
C VAL A 217 16.12 -4.43 -4.79
N PHE A 218 15.10 -3.62 -4.52
CA PHE A 218 15.15 -2.47 -3.62
C PHE A 218 14.01 -2.53 -2.61
N LEU A 219 14.31 -2.32 -1.32
CA LEU A 219 13.33 -2.15 -0.26
C LEU A 219 13.20 -0.65 0.04
N PRO A 220 12.31 0.08 -0.65
CA PRO A 220 12.17 1.51 -0.44
C PRO A 220 11.62 1.82 0.95
N PRO A 221 12.09 2.89 1.62
CA PRO A 221 11.60 3.28 2.94
C PRO A 221 10.29 4.06 2.86
N ILE A 222 9.28 3.48 2.20
CA ILE A 222 7.95 4.08 2.02
C ILE A 222 6.88 3.25 2.72
N GLY A 223 5.72 3.85 2.98
CA GLY A 223 4.58 3.13 3.54
C GLY A 223 4.16 1.95 2.67
N GLY A 224 3.99 0.78 3.30
CA GLY A 224 3.42 -0.41 2.66
C GLY A 224 1.89 -0.33 2.53
N LEU A 225 1.27 -1.49 2.45
CA LEU A 225 -0.19 -1.61 2.40
C LEU A 225 -0.70 -2.67 3.38
N THR A 226 -2.00 -2.62 3.65
CA THR A 226 -2.70 -3.69 4.37
C THR A 226 -3.93 -4.11 3.58
N ALA A 227 -4.04 -5.40 3.29
CA ALA A 227 -5.24 -5.99 2.70
C ALA A 227 -6.14 -6.55 3.80
N TYR A 228 -7.44 -6.29 3.72
CA TYR A 228 -8.48 -6.86 4.58
C TYR A 228 -9.40 -7.69 3.69
N LEU A 229 -9.47 -8.99 3.97
CA LEU A 229 -10.22 -9.99 3.23
C LEU A 229 -11.44 -10.40 4.07
N PHE A 230 -12.60 -10.35 3.45
CA PHE A 230 -13.90 -10.65 4.05
C PHE A 230 -14.44 -11.92 3.41
N GLY A 231 -14.90 -12.87 4.23
CA GLY A 231 -15.33 -14.17 3.74
C GLY A 231 -14.21 -15.19 3.64
N ASP A 232 -14.39 -16.17 2.77
CA ASP A 232 -13.42 -17.23 2.54
C ASP A 232 -12.28 -16.72 1.62
N VAL A 233 -11.06 -16.70 2.14
CA VAL A 233 -9.88 -16.27 1.38
C VAL A 233 -9.62 -17.19 0.18
N ALA A 234 -10.01 -18.47 0.27
CA ALA A 234 -9.79 -19.43 -0.81
C ALA A 234 -10.62 -19.11 -2.07
N CYS A 235 -11.73 -18.35 -1.95
CA CYS A 235 -12.58 -18.04 -3.10
C CYS A 235 -12.29 -16.69 -3.75
N ILE A 236 -11.36 -15.89 -3.20
CA ILE A 236 -11.12 -14.51 -3.66
C ILE A 236 -10.64 -14.41 -5.12
N HIS A 237 -10.02 -15.47 -5.64
CA HIS A 237 -9.50 -15.55 -7.01
C HIS A 237 -10.45 -16.27 -7.97
N ASP A 238 -11.58 -16.81 -7.48
CA ASP A 238 -12.55 -17.53 -8.30
C ASP A 238 -13.41 -16.52 -9.10
N PRO A 239 -13.34 -16.50 -10.44
CA PRO A 239 -14.07 -15.53 -11.26
C PRO A 239 -15.60 -15.74 -11.26
N GLU A 240 -16.09 -16.88 -10.74
CA GLU A 240 -17.52 -17.17 -10.59
C GLU A 240 -18.07 -16.69 -9.24
N LYS A 241 -17.20 -16.28 -8.32
CA LYS A 241 -17.58 -15.80 -6.98
C LYS A 241 -17.59 -14.28 -6.96
N GLU A 242 -18.68 -13.71 -6.46
CA GLU A 242 -18.81 -12.25 -6.38
C GLU A 242 -17.66 -11.66 -5.53
N LEU A 243 -16.96 -10.67 -6.09
CA LEU A 243 -15.89 -9.95 -5.40
C LEU A 243 -16.21 -8.46 -5.38
N SER A 244 -16.47 -7.93 -4.19
CA SER A 244 -16.46 -6.47 -3.96
C SER A 244 -15.07 -6.03 -3.54
N CYS A 245 -14.50 -5.04 -4.23
CA CYS A 245 -13.15 -4.57 -3.98
C CYS A 245 -13.07 -3.04 -3.91
N ARG A 246 -12.32 -2.54 -2.91
CA ARG A 246 -11.98 -1.14 -2.74
C ARG A 246 -10.48 -1.01 -2.53
N ILE A 247 -9.81 -0.27 -3.42
CA ILE A 247 -8.43 0.17 -3.19
C ILE A 247 -8.47 1.59 -2.64
N HIS A 248 -8.11 1.73 -1.38
CA HIS A 248 -8.14 2.96 -0.61
C HIS A 248 -6.73 3.51 -0.43
N ASP A 249 -6.56 4.82 -0.63
CA ASP A 249 -5.31 5.49 -0.28
C ASP A 249 -5.56 6.28 1.01
N GLU A 250 -4.63 6.15 1.95
CA GLU A 250 -4.67 6.76 3.27
C GLU A 250 -5.07 8.23 3.25
N CYS A 251 -5.98 8.58 4.16
CA CYS A 251 -6.37 9.95 4.45
C CYS A 251 -6.62 10.07 5.96
N ASN A 252 -5.55 10.21 6.74
CA ASN A 252 -5.55 10.22 8.21
C ASN A 252 -6.66 11.11 8.80
N GLY A 253 -6.75 12.37 8.35
CA GLY A 253 -7.78 13.31 8.82
C GLY A 253 -9.23 12.83 8.62
N SER A 254 -9.52 12.12 7.53
CA SER A 254 -10.86 11.58 7.28
C SER A 254 -11.03 10.22 7.93
N ASP A 255 -10.11 9.30 7.66
CA ASP A 255 -10.17 7.89 8.06
C ASP A 255 -10.18 7.74 9.58
N VAL A 256 -9.38 8.52 10.31
CA VAL A 256 -9.29 8.44 11.78
C VAL A 256 -10.25 9.41 12.45
N PHE A 257 -10.28 10.67 12.00
CA PHE A 257 -10.97 11.76 12.72
C PHE A 257 -12.29 12.21 12.10
N GLY A 258 -12.74 11.60 11.00
CA GLY A 258 -14.04 11.89 10.42
C GLY A 258 -14.15 13.28 9.76
N SER A 259 -13.05 13.81 9.24
CA SER A 259 -13.06 15.08 8.51
C SER A 259 -14.10 15.08 7.37
N ASP A 260 -14.87 16.16 7.31
CA ASP A 260 -16.04 16.39 6.46
C ASP A 260 -15.72 17.10 5.13
N ILE A 261 -14.46 17.47 4.89
CA ILE A 261 -14.02 18.18 3.67
C ILE A 261 -13.68 17.23 2.52
N CYS A 262 -13.74 15.92 2.75
CA CYS A 262 -13.46 14.91 1.73
C CYS A 262 -14.30 13.64 1.93
N THR A 263 -14.31 12.81 0.90
CA THR A 263 -15.13 11.58 0.84
C THR A 263 -14.37 10.29 1.20
N CYS A 264 -13.13 10.39 1.69
CA CYS A 264 -12.27 9.23 1.94
C CYS A 264 -12.89 8.21 2.90
N ARG A 265 -13.23 8.60 4.13
CA ARG A 265 -13.85 7.71 5.12
C ARG A 265 -15.25 7.21 4.70
N PRO A 266 -16.16 8.07 4.18
CA PRO A 266 -17.43 7.59 3.64
C PRO A 266 -17.29 6.50 2.56
N TYR A 267 -16.31 6.63 1.65
CA TYR A 267 -16.02 5.59 0.66
C TYR A 267 -15.44 4.32 1.28
N LEU A 268 -14.57 4.45 2.28
CA LEU A 268 -14.01 3.30 3.00
C LEU A 268 -15.12 2.51 3.70
N ALA A 269 -15.98 3.18 4.45
CA ALA A 269 -17.12 2.56 5.14
C ALA A 269 -18.08 1.89 4.14
N HIS A 270 -18.44 2.57 3.05
CA HIS A 270 -19.29 1.99 2.02
C HIS A 270 -18.64 0.76 1.35
N GLY A 271 -17.33 0.83 1.06
CA GLY A 271 -16.58 -0.31 0.55
C GLY A 271 -16.63 -1.52 1.49
N VAL A 272 -16.47 -1.29 2.80
CA VAL A 272 -16.55 -2.34 3.82
C VAL A 272 -17.95 -2.96 3.86
N GLU A 273 -19.01 -2.16 3.80
CA GLU A 273 -20.39 -2.66 3.74
C GLU A 273 -20.61 -3.60 2.55
N LEU A 274 -20.17 -3.21 1.35
CA LEU A 274 -20.32 -4.05 0.15
C LEU A 274 -19.44 -5.31 0.20
N CYS A 275 -18.28 -5.24 0.84
CA CYS A 275 -17.42 -6.38 1.10
C CYS A 275 -18.10 -7.41 2.01
N ILE A 276 -18.72 -6.95 3.11
CA ILE A 276 -19.49 -7.80 4.02
C ILE A 276 -20.63 -8.47 3.27
N GLU A 277 -21.43 -7.69 2.53
CA GLU A 277 -22.57 -8.20 1.77
C GLU A 277 -22.18 -9.28 0.77
N SER A 278 -21.08 -9.08 0.03
CA SER A 278 -20.61 -10.04 -0.98
C SER A 278 -20.12 -11.32 -0.32
N ALA A 279 -19.40 -11.21 0.79
CA ALA A 279 -18.98 -12.35 1.61
C ALA A 279 -20.19 -13.14 2.16
N GLN A 280 -21.23 -12.44 2.64
CA GLN A 280 -22.47 -13.06 3.14
C GLN A 280 -23.25 -13.81 2.05
N ARG A 281 -23.15 -13.38 0.79
CA ARG A 281 -23.74 -14.07 -0.37
C ARG A 281 -22.90 -15.25 -0.88
N GLY A 282 -21.82 -15.61 -0.19
CA GLY A 282 -20.92 -16.70 -0.56
C GLY A 282 -19.86 -16.32 -1.58
N GLY A 283 -19.66 -15.02 -1.81
CA GLY A 283 -18.50 -14.45 -2.50
C GLY A 283 -17.41 -14.02 -1.51
N ALA A 284 -16.68 -12.96 -1.84
CA ALA A 284 -15.63 -12.36 -1.02
C ALA A 284 -15.66 -10.82 -1.07
N GLY A 285 -15.01 -10.21 -0.08
CA GLY A 285 -14.75 -8.79 -0.04
C GLY A 285 -13.27 -8.49 0.13
N LEU A 286 -12.80 -7.38 -0.44
CA LEU A 286 -11.41 -6.95 -0.37
C LEU A 286 -11.30 -5.43 -0.18
N ILE A 287 -10.65 -5.02 0.91
CA ILE A 287 -10.18 -3.64 1.09
C ILE A 287 -8.65 -3.65 1.06
N ILE A 288 -8.05 -2.92 0.13
CA ILE A 288 -6.61 -2.66 0.10
C ILE A 288 -6.40 -1.23 0.62
N TYR A 289 -5.69 -1.09 1.72
CA TYR A 289 -5.36 0.20 2.33
C TYR A 289 -3.89 0.55 2.09
N ASN A 290 -3.64 1.47 1.15
CA ASN A 290 -2.30 1.95 0.82
C ASN A 290 -1.92 3.15 1.70
N ARG A 291 -0.72 3.13 2.28
CA ARG A 291 -0.18 4.24 3.07
C ARG A 291 0.42 5.34 2.18
N LYS A 292 -0.45 6.00 1.41
CA LYS A 292 -0.14 7.03 0.41
C LYS A 292 -0.88 8.34 0.71
N GLU A 293 -0.67 8.89 1.90
CA GLU A 293 -1.31 10.14 2.34
C GLU A 293 -1.13 11.30 1.36
N GLY A 294 -2.19 12.10 1.20
CA GLY A 294 -2.15 13.35 0.44
C GLY A 294 -1.78 13.16 -1.03
N ARG A 295 -2.18 12.05 -1.66
CA ARG A 295 -1.74 11.69 -3.02
C ARG A 295 -0.23 11.51 -3.15
N ALA A 296 0.38 10.92 -2.11
CA ALA A 296 1.82 10.78 -1.95
C ALA A 296 2.59 12.11 -1.87
N LEU A 297 1.92 13.23 -1.57
CA LEU A 297 2.53 14.54 -1.27
C LEU A 297 2.79 14.75 0.23
N GLY A 298 2.21 13.90 1.08
CA GLY A 298 2.26 14.02 2.53
C GLY A 298 1.25 15.02 3.13
N GLU A 299 1.05 14.91 4.44
CA GLU A 299 0.01 15.63 5.17
C GLU A 299 0.27 17.14 5.28
N VAL A 300 1.54 17.55 5.43
CA VAL A 300 1.92 18.98 5.49
C VAL A 300 1.51 19.70 4.21
N THR A 301 1.90 19.15 3.05
CA THR A 301 1.57 19.71 1.73
C THR A 301 0.05 19.77 1.53
N LYS A 302 -0.67 18.72 1.91
CA LYS A 302 -2.14 18.67 1.89
C LYS A 302 -2.76 19.83 2.68
N PHE A 303 -2.27 20.11 3.89
CA PHE A 303 -2.81 21.20 4.71
C PHE A 303 -2.45 22.58 4.14
N LEU A 304 -1.25 22.74 3.57
CA LEU A 304 -0.89 23.96 2.83
C LEU A 304 -1.85 24.20 1.65
N VAL A 305 -2.19 23.15 0.90
CA VAL A 305 -3.18 23.21 -0.20
C VAL A 305 -4.56 23.60 0.32
N TYR A 306 -5.03 23.02 1.43
CA TYR A 306 -6.31 23.41 2.04
C TYR A 306 -6.34 24.88 2.46
N ASN A 307 -5.27 25.36 3.09
CA ASN A 307 -5.14 26.76 3.47
C ASN A 307 -5.12 27.67 2.24
N ALA A 308 -4.38 27.30 1.19
CA ALA A 308 -4.33 28.05 -0.06
C ALA A 308 -5.70 28.11 -0.77
N ARG A 309 -6.43 26.98 -0.78
CA ARG A 309 -7.79 26.89 -1.31
C ARG A 309 -8.77 27.79 -0.58
N LYS A 310 -8.72 27.83 0.76
CA LYS A 310 -9.60 28.71 1.54
C LYS A 310 -9.26 30.21 1.39
N ARG A 311 -7.98 30.56 1.24
CA ARG A 311 -7.51 31.96 1.15
C ARG A 311 -7.65 32.58 -0.24
N GLN A 312 -7.88 31.79 -1.28
CA GLN A 312 -7.94 32.33 -2.63
C GLN A 312 -9.14 33.26 -2.83
N ARG A 313 -8.99 34.22 -3.73
CA ARG A 313 -10.11 35.09 -4.13
C ARG A 313 -11.24 34.23 -4.72
N GLY A 314 -12.42 34.33 -4.10
CA GLY A 314 -13.60 33.54 -4.43
C GLY A 314 -13.88 32.35 -3.49
N GLY A 315 -12.98 32.08 -2.52
CA GLY A 315 -13.12 30.98 -1.57
C GLY A 315 -12.74 29.63 -2.16
N ASP A 316 -13.01 28.56 -1.42
CA ASP A 316 -12.74 27.18 -1.85
C ASP A 316 -13.81 26.71 -2.85
N THR A 317 -13.47 26.65 -4.13
CA THR A 317 -14.38 26.27 -5.23
C THR A 317 -13.82 25.10 -6.03
N ALA A 318 -14.72 24.30 -6.61
CA ALA A 318 -14.33 23.11 -7.38
C ALA A 318 -13.48 23.46 -8.60
N ALA A 319 -13.78 24.57 -9.28
CA ALA A 319 -13.06 25.02 -10.48
C ALA A 319 -11.55 25.25 -10.27
N LYS A 320 -11.12 25.62 -9.06
CA LYS A 320 -9.71 25.91 -8.73
C LYS A 320 -9.02 24.82 -7.90
N TYR A 321 -9.70 23.69 -7.71
CA TYR A 321 -9.26 22.64 -6.80
C TYR A 321 -7.85 22.11 -7.15
N PHE A 322 -7.66 21.72 -8.41
CA PHE A 322 -6.40 21.12 -8.87
C PHE A 322 -5.31 22.16 -9.13
N GLU A 323 -5.69 23.35 -9.63
CA GLU A 323 -4.78 24.48 -9.83
C GLU A 323 -4.02 24.80 -8.53
N ARG A 324 -4.72 24.85 -7.39
CA ARG A 324 -4.08 25.12 -6.09
C ARG A 324 -3.15 24.02 -5.63
N THR A 325 -3.45 22.78 -5.96
CA THR A 325 -2.56 21.66 -5.66
C THR A 325 -1.27 21.83 -6.46
N GLU A 326 -1.38 22.08 -7.76
CA GLU A 326 -0.24 22.28 -8.66
C GLU A 326 0.61 23.50 -8.28
N CYS A 327 0.00 24.62 -7.89
CA CYS A 327 0.74 25.80 -7.42
C CYS A 327 1.60 25.52 -6.18
N VAL A 328 1.16 24.63 -5.28
CA VAL A 328 1.85 24.36 -4.01
C VAL A 328 2.81 23.18 -4.13
N ALA A 329 2.40 22.12 -4.82
CA ALA A 329 3.15 20.87 -4.92
C ALA A 329 3.91 20.69 -6.24
N GLY A 330 3.69 21.55 -7.24
CA GLY A 330 4.26 21.41 -8.59
C GLY A 330 3.59 20.33 -9.45
N VAL A 331 2.66 19.55 -8.88
CA VAL A 331 1.93 18.47 -9.56
C VAL A 331 0.59 18.21 -8.85
N GLN A 332 -0.37 17.65 -9.58
CA GLN A 332 -1.72 17.38 -9.06
C GLN A 332 -1.84 16.03 -8.31
N ASP A 333 -0.98 15.07 -8.65
CA ASP A 333 -0.97 13.72 -8.10
C ASP A 333 0.42 13.08 -8.27
N MET A 334 0.99 12.52 -7.20
CA MET A 334 2.25 11.77 -7.23
C MET A 334 2.04 10.26 -6.99
N ARG A 335 0.79 9.79 -7.00
CA ARG A 335 0.51 8.36 -6.82
C ARG A 335 0.77 7.62 -8.12
N PHE A 336 1.71 6.70 -8.05
CA PHE A 336 1.86 5.62 -9.02
C PHE A 336 0.80 4.55 -8.72
N GLN A 337 -0.33 4.62 -9.43
CA GLN A 337 -1.44 3.67 -9.30
C GLN A 337 -1.13 2.35 -10.04
N GLU A 338 -0.19 2.37 -10.97
CA GLU A 338 0.30 1.22 -11.72
C GLU A 338 0.93 0.15 -10.82
N LEU A 339 1.35 0.51 -9.60
CA LEU A 339 1.87 -0.43 -8.61
C LEU A 339 0.77 -1.10 -7.77
N MET A 340 -0.44 -0.55 -7.73
CA MET A 340 -1.48 -1.03 -6.81
C MET A 340 -2.10 -2.38 -7.24
N SER A 341 -1.93 -2.78 -8.50
CA SER A 341 -2.46 -4.04 -9.04
C SER A 341 -1.66 -5.26 -8.57
N ASP A 342 -0.42 -5.08 -8.12
CA ASP A 342 0.45 -6.20 -7.74
C ASP A 342 -0.16 -7.06 -6.63
N VAL A 343 -0.83 -6.45 -5.65
CA VAL A 343 -1.52 -7.19 -4.59
C VAL A 343 -2.74 -7.96 -5.11
N LEU A 344 -3.40 -7.48 -6.18
CA LEU A 344 -4.48 -8.24 -6.81
C LEU A 344 -3.92 -9.51 -7.46
N HIS A 345 -2.79 -9.38 -8.17
CA HIS A 345 -2.09 -10.52 -8.77
C HIS A 345 -1.50 -11.46 -7.71
N TRP A 346 -1.03 -10.92 -6.58
CA TRP A 346 -0.58 -11.73 -5.45
C TRP A 346 -1.73 -12.58 -4.88
N LEU A 347 -2.94 -12.03 -4.82
CA LEU A 347 -4.16 -12.75 -4.43
C LEU A 347 -4.76 -13.63 -5.54
N GLY A 348 -4.14 -13.69 -6.72
CA GLY A 348 -4.62 -14.47 -7.86
C GLY A 348 -5.81 -13.87 -8.62
N ILE A 349 -6.25 -12.66 -8.26
CA ILE A 349 -7.46 -12.02 -8.80
C ILE A 349 -7.27 -11.67 -10.28
N ASN A 350 -8.26 -12.08 -11.09
CA ASN A 350 -8.38 -11.75 -12.51
C ASN A 350 -9.68 -10.99 -12.85
N LYS A 351 -10.64 -10.96 -11.93
CA LYS A 351 -11.96 -10.34 -12.12
C LYS A 351 -12.46 -9.73 -10.81
N ILE A 352 -12.92 -8.48 -10.89
CA ILE A 352 -13.58 -7.77 -9.81
C ILE A 352 -15.03 -7.53 -10.25
N HIS A 353 -15.97 -8.09 -9.53
CA HIS A 353 -17.39 -7.90 -9.82
C HIS A 353 -17.80 -6.46 -9.51
N ARG A 354 -17.48 -5.98 -8.30
CA ARG A 354 -17.92 -4.67 -7.82
C ARG A 354 -16.74 -3.83 -7.37
N PHE A 355 -16.26 -2.94 -8.23
CA PHE A 355 -15.15 -2.05 -7.91
C PHE A 355 -15.66 -0.73 -7.32
N VAL A 356 -15.46 -0.53 -6.02
CA VAL A 356 -15.98 0.63 -5.28
C VAL A 356 -15.07 1.84 -5.48
N SER A 357 -15.17 2.51 -6.63
CA SER A 357 -14.33 3.66 -6.96
C SER A 357 -14.83 4.46 -8.17
N MET A 358 -14.81 5.79 -8.03
CA MET A 358 -14.97 6.72 -9.15
C MET A 358 -13.66 7.13 -9.83
N SER A 359 -12.50 6.69 -9.33
CA SER A 359 -11.19 7.08 -9.89
C SER A 359 -10.89 6.34 -11.20
N ASN A 360 -10.75 7.08 -12.30
CA ASN A 360 -10.32 6.50 -13.58
C ASN A 360 -8.86 6.03 -13.52
N MET A 361 -7.97 6.79 -12.87
CA MET A 361 -6.58 6.35 -12.68
C MET A 361 -6.49 4.95 -12.08
N LYS A 362 -7.33 4.65 -11.07
CA LYS A 362 -7.39 3.32 -10.46
C LYS A 362 -7.98 2.29 -11.41
N TYR A 363 -9.13 2.61 -12.01
CA TYR A 363 -9.81 1.72 -12.95
C TYR A 363 -8.90 1.33 -14.13
N ASP A 364 -8.28 2.32 -14.78
CA ASP A 364 -7.42 2.13 -15.94
C ASP A 364 -6.17 1.31 -15.58
N ALA A 365 -5.57 1.55 -14.41
CA ALA A 365 -4.41 0.78 -13.95
C ALA A 365 -4.75 -0.71 -13.70
N ILE A 366 -5.94 -1.01 -13.16
CA ILE A 366 -6.41 -2.40 -12.94
C ILE A 366 -6.67 -3.09 -14.29
N LEU A 367 -7.39 -2.42 -15.20
CA LEU A 367 -7.65 -2.98 -16.53
C LEU A 367 -6.35 -3.26 -17.30
N LYS A 368 -5.41 -2.31 -17.28
CA LYS A 368 -4.10 -2.46 -17.94
C LYS A 368 -3.26 -3.59 -17.37
N SER A 369 -3.46 -3.95 -16.09
CA SER A 369 -2.76 -5.09 -15.48
C SER A 369 -3.38 -6.45 -15.88
N GLY A 370 -4.54 -6.43 -16.55
CA GLY A 370 -5.24 -7.61 -17.05
C GLY A 370 -6.31 -8.14 -16.09
N VAL A 371 -6.79 -7.32 -15.16
CA VAL A 371 -7.91 -7.65 -14.27
C VAL A 371 -9.20 -7.06 -14.82
N GLU A 372 -10.21 -7.88 -15.05
CA GLU A 372 -11.53 -7.45 -15.50
C GLU A 372 -12.29 -6.73 -14.38
N ILE A 373 -13.05 -5.68 -14.71
CA ILE A 373 -13.97 -5.01 -13.80
C ILE A 373 -15.38 -5.05 -14.41
N VAL A 374 -16.34 -5.67 -13.72
CA VAL A 374 -17.72 -5.81 -14.20
C VAL A 374 -18.51 -4.52 -13.97
N GLU A 375 -18.52 -4.00 -12.74
CA GLU A 375 -19.16 -2.73 -12.41
C GLU A 375 -18.29 -1.81 -11.54
N ARG A 376 -18.50 -0.50 -11.70
CA ARG A 376 -17.94 0.54 -10.83
C ARG A 376 -19.03 1.08 -9.93
N VAL A 377 -18.87 0.94 -8.62
CA VAL A 377 -19.84 1.40 -7.63
C VAL A 377 -19.46 2.80 -7.14
N LYS A 378 -20.36 3.78 -7.33
CA LYS A 378 -20.22 5.13 -6.75
C LYS A 378 -20.62 5.13 -5.27
N ILE A 379 -20.12 6.11 -4.52
CA ILE A 379 -20.65 6.37 -3.17
C ILE A 379 -22.12 6.85 -3.28
N PRO A 380 -23.01 6.41 -2.37
CA PRO A 380 -24.34 6.98 -2.24
C PRO A 380 -24.30 8.47 -1.88
N ASP A 381 -25.20 9.27 -2.46
CA ASP A 381 -25.18 10.73 -2.31
C ASP A 381 -25.44 11.15 -0.84
N GLU A 382 -26.23 10.38 -0.10
CA GLU A 382 -26.51 10.60 1.32
C GLU A 382 -25.30 10.38 2.25
N LEU A 383 -24.25 9.73 1.76
CA LEU A 383 -23.00 9.54 2.50
C LEU A 383 -21.96 10.61 2.18
N ILE A 384 -22.22 11.53 1.25
CA ILE A 384 -21.31 12.62 0.89
C ILE A 384 -21.49 13.77 1.90
N PRO A 385 -20.44 14.15 2.66
CA PRO A 385 -20.51 15.32 3.51
C PRO A 385 -20.71 16.61 2.69
N LYS A 386 -21.37 17.62 3.27
CA LYS A 386 -21.69 18.88 2.58
C LYS A 386 -20.44 19.57 2.00
N ASP A 387 -19.38 19.72 2.79
CA ASP A 387 -18.14 20.36 2.34
C ASP A 387 -17.37 19.52 1.31
N ALA A 388 -17.60 18.21 1.27
CA ALA A 388 -16.97 17.32 0.32
C ALA A 388 -17.54 17.44 -1.11
N HIS A 389 -18.66 18.15 -1.32
CA HIS A 389 -19.17 18.43 -2.67
C HIS A 389 -18.17 19.23 -3.51
N VAL A 390 -17.40 20.13 -2.90
CA VAL A 390 -16.32 20.86 -3.59
C VAL A 390 -15.30 19.88 -4.19
N GLU A 391 -14.88 18.87 -3.42
CA GLU A 391 -13.97 17.82 -3.88
C GLU A 391 -14.62 16.96 -4.97
N MET A 392 -15.86 16.53 -4.75
CA MET A 392 -16.58 15.62 -5.66
C MET A 392 -16.82 16.25 -7.02
N ASP A 393 -17.28 17.50 -7.07
CA ASP A 393 -17.57 18.19 -8.31
C ASP A 393 -16.28 18.52 -9.07
N ALA A 394 -15.21 18.88 -8.36
CA ALA A 394 -13.89 19.06 -8.98
C ALA A 394 -13.39 17.77 -9.62
N LYS A 395 -13.51 16.63 -8.92
CA LYS A 395 -13.10 15.32 -9.45
C LYS A 395 -13.92 14.93 -10.68
N ARG A 396 -15.24 15.11 -10.64
CA ARG A 396 -16.13 14.84 -11.78
C ARG A 396 -15.74 15.67 -13.00
N ALA A 397 -15.44 16.96 -12.82
CA ALA A 397 -14.94 17.82 -13.90
C ALA A 397 -13.58 17.40 -14.45
N ALA A 398 -12.68 16.92 -13.59
CA ALA A 398 -11.39 16.35 -14.00
C ALA A 398 -11.51 14.94 -14.61
N GLY A 399 -12.72 14.49 -14.92
CA GLY A 399 -12.98 13.26 -15.64
C GLY A 399 -13.18 12.02 -14.78
N TYR A 400 -13.33 12.12 -13.45
CA TYR A 400 -13.71 10.96 -12.64
C TYR A 400 -15.07 10.42 -13.08
N TYR A 401 -15.22 9.10 -13.06
CA TYR A 401 -16.46 8.44 -13.47
C TYR A 401 -17.66 8.94 -12.65
N SER A 402 -18.69 9.35 -13.37
CA SER A 402 -19.99 9.71 -12.85
C SER A 402 -21.03 9.07 -13.77
N PRO A 403 -21.96 8.26 -13.26
CA PRO A 403 -23.09 7.78 -14.07
C PRO A 403 -24.01 8.94 -14.50
N ASP A 404 -23.93 10.06 -13.80
CA ASP A 404 -24.68 11.30 -14.03
C ASP A 404 -23.87 12.30 -14.88
N ARG A 405 -24.56 13.23 -15.59
CA ARG A 405 -23.99 14.14 -16.61
C ARG A 405 -22.70 14.88 -16.18
N ILE A 406 -21.87 15.25 -17.15
CA ILE A 406 -20.71 16.13 -16.96
C ILE A 406 -21.19 17.52 -16.51
N ILE A 407 -20.62 18.02 -15.41
CA ILE A 407 -20.95 19.31 -14.79
C ILE A 407 -20.24 20.45 -15.55
N ASP A 408 -20.99 21.50 -15.93
CA ASP A 408 -20.48 22.69 -16.63
C ASP A 408 -19.57 23.55 -15.72
N ILE A 409 -18.68 24.34 -16.32
CA ILE A 409 -17.79 25.28 -15.62
C ILE A 409 -18.53 26.30 -14.75
N ASN A 410 -19.74 26.72 -15.16
CA ASN A 410 -20.56 27.61 -14.33
C ASN A 410 -21.14 26.88 -13.11
N GLU A 411 -21.46 25.59 -13.25
CA GLU A 411 -21.93 24.75 -12.16
C GLU A 411 -20.81 24.42 -11.17
N LEU A 412 -19.55 24.30 -11.62
CA LEU A 412 -18.37 24.11 -10.75
C LEU A 412 -18.02 25.30 -9.85
N ALA A 413 -18.58 26.48 -10.13
CA ALA A 413 -18.41 27.66 -9.27
C ALA A 413 -19.44 27.72 -8.12
N ILE A 414 -20.46 26.86 -8.15
CA ILE A 414 -21.56 26.84 -7.18
C ILE A 414 -21.14 26.24 -5.83
N PRO A 415 -20.48 25.06 -5.78
CA PRO A 415 -20.03 24.50 -4.51
C PRO A 415 -18.96 25.39 -3.88
N LYS A 416 -19.22 25.82 -2.65
CA LYS A 416 -18.29 26.62 -1.85
C LYS A 416 -18.02 25.91 -0.54
N GLY A 417 -16.75 25.67 -0.26
CA GLY A 417 -16.31 25.16 1.04
C GLY A 417 -16.41 26.26 2.10
N ARG A 418 -16.47 25.85 3.37
CA ARG A 418 -16.50 26.77 4.52
C ARG A 418 -15.29 27.72 4.57
N ALA A 419 -15.50 28.87 5.22
CA ALA A 419 -14.48 29.90 5.38
C ALA A 419 -13.37 29.47 6.37
N LEU A 420 -12.46 30.39 6.71
CA LEU A 420 -11.39 30.14 7.70
C LEU A 420 -11.83 30.42 9.13
N ASP A 421 -12.82 31.29 9.29
CA ASP A 421 -13.39 31.81 10.54
C ASP A 421 -14.66 31.07 10.98
N GLU A 422 -15.06 30.06 10.21
CA GLU A 422 -16.13 29.09 10.47
C GLU A 422 -15.52 27.72 10.79
#